data_AF-A0A7S1S674-F1
#
_entry.id   AF-A0A7S1S674-F1
#
_cell.length_a   1.000
_cell.length_b   1.000
_cell.length_c   1.000
_cell.angle_alpha   90.00
_cell.angle_beta   90.00
_cell.angle_gamma   90.00
#
_symmetry.space_group_name_H-M   'P 1'
#
loop_
_entity.id
_entity.type
_entity.pdbx_description
1 polymer ?
#
loop_
_entity_poly.entity_id
_entity_poly.type
_entity_poly.pdbx_seq_one_letter_code
_entity_poly.pdbx_strand_id
1 'polypeptide(L)'
;REAGWGRAQAVRVAPAAPQPTAALRPQPGDSRPAAVDFSGFRRLELNARYSQRRDLPLQGRPSYWAATGRFFLYWQGGLRRWAICGKQALDAARQGQCPGCACQLDPVHFSRPSRWVEHVAG
;
A
#
# COMPACT_ATOMS: atom_id res chain seq x y z
N ARG A 1 2.68 27.44 68.35
CA ARG A 1 2.20 28.07 67.10
C ARG A 1 2.95 27.38 65.96
N GLU A 2 2.34 26.33 65.39
CA GLU A 2 1.70 26.28 64.05
C GLU A 2 2.71 25.77 63.01
N ALA A 3 2.61 24.49 62.61
CA ALA A 3 1.88 23.98 61.42
C ALA A 3 2.57 24.39 60.10
N GLY A 4 2.83 23.53 59.12
CA GLY A 4 2.39 22.18 58.89
C GLY A 4 3.12 21.59 57.68
N TRP A 5 3.03 20.27 57.58
CA TRP A 5 3.65 19.46 56.53
C TRP A 5 3.04 19.81 55.17
N GLY A 6 3.90 20.15 54.20
CA GLY A 6 3.55 20.34 52.80
C GLY A 6 3.08 19.03 52.18
N ARG A 7 1.78 18.92 52.00
CA ARG A 7 0.97 17.78 51.56
C ARG A 7 1.35 17.29 50.16
N ALA A 8 1.66 15.99 50.03
CA ALA A 8 1.76 15.30 48.74
C ALA A 8 0.42 15.38 47.98
N GLN A 9 0.45 15.84 46.73
CA GLN A 9 -0.72 15.76 45.84
C GLN A 9 -0.74 14.42 45.14
N ALA A 10 -1.70 13.58 45.52
CA ALA A 10 -2.09 12.40 44.78
C ALA A 10 -2.67 12.81 43.42
N VAL A 11 -2.03 12.36 42.34
CA VAL A 11 -2.58 12.44 40.98
C VAL A 11 -3.83 11.56 40.94
N ARG A 12 -5.00 12.18 40.83
CA ARG A 12 -6.25 11.46 40.57
C ARG A 12 -6.28 11.04 39.11
N VAL A 13 -6.13 9.75 38.83
CA VAL A 13 -6.51 9.19 37.53
C VAL A 13 -8.04 9.08 37.54
N ALA A 14 -8.70 9.93 36.77
CA ALA A 14 -10.13 9.78 36.52
C ALA A 14 -10.38 8.54 35.64
N PRO A 15 -11.43 7.74 35.88
CA PRO A 15 -11.81 6.69 34.96
C PRO A 15 -12.36 7.34 33.68
N ALA A 16 -11.72 7.08 32.55
CA ALA A 16 -12.22 7.53 31.26
C ALA A 16 -13.58 6.87 30.98
N ALA A 17 -14.63 7.69 30.92
CA ALA A 17 -15.93 7.27 30.41
C ALA A 17 -15.78 6.70 28.98
N PRO A 18 -16.59 5.70 28.58
CA PRO A 18 -16.57 5.21 27.21
C PRO A 18 -17.04 6.34 26.29
N GLN A 19 -16.12 6.86 25.49
CA GLN A 19 -16.43 7.92 24.55
C GLN A 19 -17.42 7.38 23.52
N PRO A 20 -18.60 8.01 23.33
CA PRO A 20 -19.54 7.60 22.29
C PRO A 20 -18.85 7.84 20.94
N THR A 21 -18.63 6.75 20.20
CA THR A 21 -18.37 6.74 18.76
C THR A 21 -17.62 7.95 18.24
N ALA A 22 -16.29 7.87 18.25
CA ALA A 22 -15.47 8.65 17.35
C ALA A 22 -16.06 8.49 15.95
N ALA A 23 -16.82 9.49 15.50
CA ALA A 23 -17.14 9.66 14.10
C ALA A 23 -15.81 9.53 13.37
N LEU A 24 -15.68 8.47 12.56
CA LEU A 24 -14.50 8.20 11.75
C LEU A 24 -14.09 9.51 11.11
N ARG A 25 -13.04 10.12 11.65
CA ARG A 25 -12.31 11.17 10.95
C ARG A 25 -12.03 10.54 9.59
N PRO A 26 -12.49 11.11 8.45
CA PRO A 26 -12.03 10.62 7.17
C PRO A 26 -10.52 10.79 7.21
N GLN A 27 -9.82 9.68 7.45
CA GLN A 27 -8.37 9.62 7.31
C GLN A 27 -8.12 10.23 5.94
N PRO A 28 -7.23 11.24 5.80
CA PRO A 28 -7.03 11.93 4.53
C PRO A 28 -6.90 10.86 3.47
N GLY A 29 -7.97 10.71 2.69
CA GLY A 29 -8.19 9.51 1.92
C GLY A 29 -6.98 9.39 1.05
N ASP A 30 -6.24 8.28 1.15
CA ASP A 30 -5.11 8.00 0.28
C ASP A 30 -5.50 8.49 -1.12
N SER A 31 -4.93 9.60 -1.58
CA SER A 31 -5.26 10.20 -2.90
C SER A 31 -4.79 9.30 -4.05
N ARG A 32 -4.50 8.04 -3.74
CA ARG A 32 -4.10 6.99 -4.65
C ARG A 32 -5.35 6.52 -5.39
N PRO A 33 -5.22 6.26 -6.70
CA PRO A 33 -6.34 5.84 -7.51
C PRO A 33 -6.89 4.51 -6.97
N ALA A 34 -8.21 4.37 -6.87
CA ALA A 34 -8.84 3.11 -6.44
C ALA A 34 -8.63 1.98 -7.46
N ALA A 35 -8.44 2.33 -8.74
CA ALA A 35 -8.08 1.42 -9.81
C ALA A 35 -7.31 2.15 -10.91
N VAL A 36 -6.58 1.39 -11.74
CA VAL A 36 -5.89 1.88 -12.93
C VAL A 36 -6.13 0.92 -14.08
N ASP A 37 -6.32 1.46 -15.27
CA ASP A 37 -6.46 0.68 -16.51
C ASP A 37 -5.11 0.68 -17.23
N PHE A 38 -4.58 -0.51 -17.53
CA PHE A 38 -3.36 -0.68 -18.31
C PHE A 38 -3.67 -1.18 -19.72
N SER A 39 -2.92 -0.66 -20.68
CA SER A 39 -2.99 -1.04 -22.09
C SER A 39 -1.62 -0.84 -22.76
N GLY A 40 -1.37 -1.53 -23.88
CA GLY A 40 -0.14 -1.37 -24.68
C GLY A 40 0.97 -2.39 -24.40
N PHE A 41 0.73 -3.34 -23.49
CA PHE A 41 1.60 -4.50 -23.29
C PHE A 41 1.43 -5.52 -24.42
N ARG A 42 2.51 -6.15 -24.86
CA ARG A 42 2.47 -7.29 -25.81
C ARG A 42 1.80 -8.49 -25.16
N ARG A 43 2.03 -8.70 -23.86
CA ARG A 43 1.35 -9.74 -23.10
C ARG A 43 -0.05 -9.26 -22.74
N LEU A 44 -1.03 -9.73 -23.52
CA LEU A 44 -2.43 -9.29 -23.42
C LEU A 44 -3.03 -9.42 -22.02
N GLU A 45 -2.59 -10.40 -21.24
CA GLU A 45 -3.05 -10.61 -19.86
C GLU A 45 -2.68 -9.46 -18.89
N LEU A 46 -1.70 -8.63 -19.24
CA LEU A 46 -1.29 -7.44 -18.46
C LEU A 46 -2.12 -6.21 -18.80
N ASN A 47 -2.81 -6.21 -19.95
CA ASN A 47 -3.70 -5.13 -20.37
C ASN A 47 -5.05 -5.30 -19.66
N ALA A 48 -5.10 -4.87 -18.40
CA ALA A 48 -6.26 -5.05 -17.54
C ALA A 48 -6.47 -3.86 -16.60
N ARG A 49 -7.65 -3.83 -15.99
CA ARG A 49 -7.92 -2.95 -14.84
C ARG A 49 -7.39 -3.58 -13.56
N TYR A 50 -6.54 -2.84 -12.86
CA TYR A 50 -5.99 -3.23 -11.56
C TYR A 50 -6.64 -2.41 -10.46
N SER A 51 -7.33 -3.08 -9.55
CA SER A 51 -8.02 -2.44 -8.42
C SER A 51 -7.22 -2.57 -7.14
N GLN A 52 -7.19 -1.52 -6.33
CA GLN A 52 -6.42 -1.46 -5.10
C GLN A 52 -6.91 -2.50 -4.07
N ARG A 53 -5.98 -3.19 -3.42
CA ARG A 53 -6.19 -3.99 -2.22
C ARG A 53 -5.38 -3.42 -1.07
N ARG A 54 -6.08 -2.91 -0.06
CA ARG A 54 -5.48 -2.27 1.14
C ARG A 54 -5.13 -3.28 2.23
N ASP A 55 -5.82 -4.41 2.25
CA ASP A 55 -5.62 -5.57 3.11
C ASP A 55 -4.31 -6.31 2.82
N LEU A 56 -3.72 -6.09 1.63
CA LEU A 56 -2.51 -6.77 1.19
C LEU A 56 -1.43 -5.77 0.74
N PRO A 57 -0.80 -5.03 1.68
CA PRO A 57 0.34 -4.20 1.35
C PRO A 57 1.55 -5.07 0.99
N LEU A 58 2.31 -4.64 -0.02
CA LEU A 58 3.55 -5.27 -0.45
C LEU A 58 4.66 -4.21 -0.41
N GLN A 59 5.75 -4.54 0.29
CA GLN A 59 6.93 -3.68 0.48
C GLN A 59 6.60 -2.23 0.86
N GLY A 60 5.64 -2.06 1.79
CA GLY A 60 5.27 -0.77 2.35
C GLY A 60 4.27 0.04 1.52
N ARG A 61 3.70 -0.49 0.43
CA ARG A 61 2.63 0.17 -0.33
C ARG A 61 1.45 -0.76 -0.63
N PRO A 62 0.24 -0.23 -0.86
CA PRO A 62 -0.89 -1.03 -1.34
C PRO A 62 -0.55 -1.77 -2.64
N SER A 63 -1.10 -2.96 -2.78
CA SER A 63 -1.06 -3.70 -4.04
C SER A 63 -2.32 -3.42 -4.87
N TYR A 64 -2.24 -3.66 -6.17
CA TYR A 64 -3.38 -3.57 -7.07
C TYR A 64 -3.50 -4.86 -7.85
N TRP A 65 -4.71 -5.34 -8.08
CA TRP A 65 -4.96 -6.67 -8.59
C TRP A 65 -5.86 -6.63 -9.81
N ALA A 66 -5.50 -7.39 -10.83
CA ALA A 66 -6.40 -7.67 -11.94
C ALA A 66 -7.62 -8.44 -11.42
N ALA A 67 -8.78 -8.27 -12.07
CA ALA A 67 -10.01 -8.97 -11.70
C ALA A 67 -9.85 -10.51 -11.70
N THR A 68 -8.97 -11.04 -12.56
CA THR A 68 -8.64 -12.47 -12.63
C THR A 68 -7.86 -12.98 -11.42
N GLY A 69 -7.26 -12.09 -10.63
CA GLY A 69 -6.36 -12.43 -9.54
C GLY A 69 -5.03 -13.08 -9.97
N ARG A 70 -4.77 -13.21 -11.28
CA ARG A 70 -3.55 -13.83 -11.82
C ARG A 70 -2.35 -12.91 -11.79
N PHE A 71 -2.58 -11.60 -11.92
CA PHE A 71 -1.54 -10.57 -11.92
C PHE A 71 -1.83 -9.53 -10.87
N PHE A 72 -0.76 -8.99 -10.30
CA PHE A 72 -0.82 -7.87 -9.38
C PHE A 72 0.29 -6.86 -9.67
N LEU A 73 -0.04 -5.60 -9.44
CA LEU A 73 0.84 -4.45 -9.45
C LEU A 73 1.24 -4.15 -8.01
N TYR A 74 2.53 -3.92 -7.79
CA TYR A 74 3.06 -3.60 -6.48
C TYR A 74 4.31 -2.72 -6.55
N TRP A 75 4.67 -2.18 -5.40
CA TRP A 75 5.88 -1.40 -5.24
C TRP A 75 7.06 -2.29 -4.89
N GLN A 76 8.16 -2.12 -5.61
CA GLN A 76 9.45 -2.73 -5.30
C GLN A 76 10.26 -1.73 -4.50
N GLY A 77 10.28 -1.88 -3.17
CA GLY A 77 10.94 -0.98 -2.22
C GLY A 77 12.42 -0.79 -2.49
N GLY A 78 13.15 -1.88 -2.69
CA GLY A 78 14.59 -1.84 -2.96
C GLY A 78 14.95 -1.14 -4.28
N LEU A 79 14.11 -1.30 -5.31
CA LEU A 79 14.32 -0.74 -6.64
C LEU A 79 13.60 0.60 -6.88
N ARG A 80 12.82 1.05 -5.89
CA ARG A 80 12.03 2.29 -5.91
C ARG A 80 11.19 2.44 -7.18
N ARG A 81 10.54 1.36 -7.63
CA ARG A 81 9.71 1.34 -8.85
C ARG A 81 8.45 0.51 -8.68
N TRP A 82 7.48 0.72 -9.58
CA TRP A 82 6.30 -0.13 -9.68
C TRP A 82 6.55 -1.30 -10.65
N ALA A 83 5.99 -2.46 -10.33
CA ALA A 83 6.08 -3.64 -11.18
C ALA A 83 4.77 -4.44 -11.18
N ILE A 84 4.48 -5.05 -12.32
CA ILE A 84 3.43 -6.07 -12.45
C ILE A 84 4.10 -7.44 -12.40
N CYS A 85 3.56 -8.35 -11.61
CA CYS A 85 3.99 -9.74 -11.60
C CYS A 85 2.81 -10.71 -11.42
N GLY A 86 3.06 -11.99 -11.70
CA GLY A 86 2.06 -13.04 -11.52
C GLY A 86 1.88 -13.40 -10.04
N LYS A 87 0.68 -13.87 -9.68
CA LYS A 87 0.32 -14.32 -8.32
C LYS A 87 1.30 -15.35 -7.74
N GLN A 88 1.90 -16.19 -8.59
CA GLN A 88 2.91 -17.18 -8.17
C GLN A 88 4.14 -16.54 -7.50
N ALA A 89 4.43 -15.28 -7.82
CA ALA A 89 5.55 -14.52 -7.26
C ALA A 89 5.17 -13.70 -6.01
N LEU A 90 3.97 -13.89 -5.46
CA LEU A 90 3.47 -13.15 -4.30
C LEU A 90 4.33 -13.37 -3.05
N ASP A 91 4.69 -14.62 -2.76
CA ASP A 91 5.49 -14.94 -1.57
C ASP A 91 6.90 -14.36 -1.68
N ALA A 92 7.51 -14.42 -2.87
CA ALA A 92 8.78 -13.75 -3.15
C ALA A 92 8.68 -12.22 -2.95
N ALA A 93 7.62 -11.59 -3.46
CA ALA A 93 7.39 -10.15 -3.29
C ALA A 93 7.21 -9.75 -1.81
N ARG A 94 6.53 -10.60 -1.01
CA ARG A 94 6.37 -10.43 0.45
C ARG A 94 7.68 -10.54 1.20
N GLN A 95 8.57 -11.42 0.77
CA GLN A 95 9.93 -11.58 1.32
C GLN A 95 10.89 -10.46 0.89
N GLY A 96 10.41 -9.45 0.16
CA GLY A 96 11.23 -8.31 -0.28
C GLY A 96 11.98 -8.55 -1.61
N GLN A 97 11.82 -9.71 -2.24
CA GLN A 97 12.34 -9.93 -3.58
C GLN A 97 11.60 -9.06 -4.60
N CYS A 98 12.22 -8.82 -5.75
CA CYS A 98 11.70 -7.91 -6.78
C CYS A 98 11.37 -8.61 -8.12
N PRO A 99 10.54 -9.66 -8.14
CA PRO A 99 10.08 -10.27 -9.39
C PRO A 99 9.17 -9.33 -10.18
N GLY A 100 9.24 -9.37 -11.51
CA GLY A 100 8.39 -8.55 -12.37
C GLY A 100 8.35 -9.10 -13.79
N CYS A 101 7.16 -9.25 -14.36
CA CYS A 101 6.99 -9.48 -15.79
C CYS A 101 6.89 -8.15 -16.56
N ALA A 102 6.53 -7.07 -15.88
CA ALA A 102 6.73 -5.72 -16.39
C ALA A 102 7.11 -4.77 -15.26
N CYS A 103 7.98 -3.80 -15.53
CA CYS A 103 8.31 -2.75 -14.56
C CYS A 103 8.30 -1.36 -15.19
N GLN A 104 7.96 -0.39 -14.34
CA GLN A 104 7.98 1.02 -14.70
C GLN A 104 9.43 1.52 -14.63
N LEU A 105 9.89 2.17 -15.69
CA LEU A 105 11.23 2.76 -15.74
C LEU A 105 11.27 4.19 -15.21
N ASP A 106 10.18 4.93 -15.38
CA ASP A 106 10.12 6.33 -14.98
C ASP A 106 9.76 6.44 -13.49
N PRO A 107 10.36 7.37 -12.73
CA PRO A 107 10.09 7.58 -11.30
C PRO A 107 8.74 8.28 -11.03
N VAL A 108 7.83 8.26 -12.01
CA VAL A 108 6.49 8.86 -11.91
C VAL A 108 5.50 7.86 -11.32
N HIS A 109 4.37 8.35 -10.81
CA HIS A 109 3.31 7.47 -10.34
C HIS A 109 2.78 6.59 -11.48
N PHE A 110 2.49 5.31 -11.22
CA PHE A 110 2.06 4.33 -12.24
C PHE A 110 0.79 4.72 -13.00
N SER A 111 -0.05 5.58 -12.41
CA SER A 111 -1.28 6.08 -13.02
C SER A 111 -1.07 7.23 -14.00
N ARG A 112 0.17 7.68 -14.19
CA ARG A 112 0.55 8.67 -15.21
C ARG A 112 1.11 7.94 -16.43
N PRO A 113 0.99 8.53 -17.64
CA PRO A 113 1.70 8.04 -18.81
C PRO A 113 3.17 7.84 -18.45
N SER A 114 3.66 6.62 -18.64
CA SER A 114 5.00 6.21 -18.23
C SER A 114 5.48 5.07 -19.09
N ARG A 115 6.80 4.90 -19.16
CA ARG A 115 7.44 3.82 -19.89
C ARG A 115 7.46 2.57 -19.03
N TRP A 116 6.79 1.55 -19.54
CA TRP A 116 6.81 0.21 -19.00
C TRP A 116 7.64 -0.69 -19.91
N VAL A 117 8.46 -1.54 -19.30
CA VAL A 117 9.21 -2.58 -20.01
C VAL A 117 8.66 -3.93 -19.60
N GLU A 118 8.32 -4.75 -20.60
CA GLU A 118 8.01 -6.16 -20.43
C GLU A 118 9.31 -6.97 -20.42
N HIS A 119 9.43 -7.84 -19.44
CA HIS A 119 10.47 -8.85 -19.41
C HIS A 119 9.92 -10.09 -20.12
N VAL A 120 10.59 -10.49 -21.20
CA VAL A 120 10.32 -11.79 -21.83
C VAL A 120 10.72 -12.84 -20.81
N ALA A 121 9.75 -13.64 -20.36
CA ALA A 121 10.07 -14.90 -19.71
C ALA A 121 10.72 -15.76 -20.79
N GLY A 122 12.04 -15.93 -20.69
CA GLY A 122 12.78 -16.89 -21.50
C GLY A 122 12.35 -18.32 -21.21
#